data_AF-A0A7V7TEH4-F1
#
_entry.id   AF-A0A7V7TEH4-F1
#
_cell.length_a   1.000
_cell.length_b   1.000
_cell.length_c   1.000
_cell.angle_alpha   90.00
_cell.angle_beta   90.00
_cell.angle_gamma   90.00
#
_symmetry.space_group_name_H-M   'P 1'
#
loop_
_entity.id
_entity.type
_entity.pdbx_description
1 polymer ?
#
loop_
_entity_poly.entity_id
_entity_poly.type
_entity_poly.pdbx_seq_one_letter_code
_entity_poly.pdbx_strand_id
1 'polypeptide(L)'
;LPIKHISRLTNVHWHTIKEIDKSRLRKVVPPVKWEELRQLVMDEFAIFKGHRYATVIADAKTHQVIWIGLGRSRKDIRPFFEQLGKHG
;
A
#
# COMPACT_ATOMS: atom_id res chain seq x y z
N LEU A 1 2.37 0.32 -17.84
CA LEU A 1 1.69 -0.56 -18.82
C LEU A 1 0.89 -1.63 -18.07
N PRO A 2 -0.36 -1.93 -18.45
CA PRO A 2 -1.15 -2.98 -17.79
C PRO A 2 -0.47 -4.36 -17.93
N ILE A 3 -0.51 -5.20 -16.87
CA ILE A 3 0.09 -6.57 -16.88
C ILE A 3 -0.39 -7.40 -18.08
N LYS A 4 -1.67 -7.25 -18.46
CA LYS A 4 -2.27 -7.92 -19.62
C LYS A 4 -1.60 -7.50 -20.95
N HIS A 5 -1.16 -6.25 -21.06
CA HIS A 5 -0.47 -5.75 -22.24
C HIS A 5 0.96 -6.32 -22.28
N ILE A 6 1.67 -6.30 -21.15
CA ILE A 6 3.02 -6.87 -21.05
C ILE A 6 3.01 -8.37 -21.37
N SER A 7 2.00 -9.10 -20.91
CA SER A 7 1.83 -10.54 -21.22
C SER A 7 1.70 -10.80 -22.72
N ARG A 8 0.93 -9.98 -23.45
CA ARG A 8 0.79 -10.11 -24.91
C ARG A 8 2.08 -9.77 -25.66
N LEU A 9 2.84 -8.78 -25.19
CA LEU A 9 4.07 -8.34 -25.85
C LEU A 9 5.25 -9.28 -25.59
N THR A 10 5.28 -9.92 -24.42
CA THR A 10 6.41 -10.77 -23.98
C THR A 10 6.13 -12.26 -24.12
N ASN A 11 4.89 -12.64 -24.44
CA ASN A 11 4.40 -14.02 -24.42
C ASN A 11 4.57 -14.74 -23.05
N VAL A 12 4.82 -13.97 -21.98
CA VAL A 12 4.96 -14.48 -20.61
C VAL A 12 3.59 -14.52 -19.94
N HIS A 13 3.33 -15.59 -19.18
CA HIS A 13 2.09 -15.72 -18.44
C HIS A 13 1.92 -14.60 -17.40
N TRP A 14 0.70 -14.08 -17.26
CA TRP A 14 0.42 -12.90 -16.43
C TRP A 14 0.78 -13.10 -14.95
N HIS A 15 0.70 -14.32 -14.43
CA HIS A 15 1.15 -14.63 -13.06
C HIS A 15 2.64 -14.37 -12.88
N THR A 16 3.48 -14.79 -13.84
CA THR A 16 4.92 -14.59 -13.79
C THR A 16 5.27 -13.10 -13.82
N ILE A 17 4.61 -12.33 -14.68
CA ILE A 17 4.80 -10.87 -14.74
C ILE A 17 4.41 -10.21 -13.42
N LYS A 18 3.30 -10.66 -12.81
CA LYS A 18 2.86 -10.15 -11.50
C LYS A 18 3.88 -10.42 -10.40
N GLU A 19 4.49 -11.60 -10.38
CA GLU A 19 5.53 -11.92 -9.38
C GLU A 19 6.82 -11.13 -9.60
N ILE A 20 7.22 -10.90 -10.86
CA ILE A 20 8.35 -10.03 -11.20
C ILE A 20 8.07 -8.60 -10.73
N ASP A 21 6.88 -8.05 -10.99
CA ASP A 21 6.54 -6.69 -10.58
C ASP A 21 6.51 -6.56 -9.05
N LYS A 22 5.95 -7.54 -8.32
CA LYS A 22 6.04 -7.57 -6.85
C LYS A 22 7.49 -7.60 -6.35
N SER A 23 8.35 -8.39 -7.00
CA SER A 23 9.78 -8.47 -6.65
C SER A 23 10.49 -7.14 -6.87
N ARG A 24 10.17 -6.46 -7.98
CA ARG A 24 10.65 -5.10 -8.26
C ARG A 24 10.16 -4.12 -7.21
N LEU A 25 8.86 -4.13 -6.88
CA LEU A 25 8.26 -3.26 -5.86
C LEU A 25 8.95 -3.41 -4.50
N ARG A 26 9.24 -4.63 -4.07
CA ARG A 26 10.00 -4.87 -2.82
C ARG A 26 11.40 -4.23 -2.79
N LYS A 27 12.00 -3.99 -3.95
CA LYS A 27 13.35 -3.38 -4.06
C LYS A 27 13.30 -1.86 -4.19
N VAL A 28 12.23 -1.32 -4.79
CA VAL A 28 12.13 0.12 -5.11
C VAL A 28 11.29 0.89 -4.09
N VAL A 29 10.39 0.23 -3.36
CA VAL A 29 9.63 0.86 -2.28
C VAL A 29 10.58 1.04 -1.10
N PRO A 30 10.89 2.28 -0.70
CA PRO A 30 11.81 2.53 0.40
C PRO A 30 11.18 2.08 1.72
N PRO A 31 12.00 1.69 2.71
CA PRO A 31 11.50 1.48 4.06
C PRO A 31 10.92 2.77 4.63
N VAL A 32 10.02 2.65 5.59
CA VAL A 32 9.47 3.80 6.31
C VAL A 32 10.51 4.30 7.30
N LYS A 33 10.81 5.60 7.28
CA LYS A 33 11.68 6.26 8.25
C LYS A 33 10.87 6.76 9.44
N TRP A 34 10.70 5.91 10.44
CA TRP A 34 9.82 6.18 11.58
C TRP A 34 10.27 7.38 12.41
N GLU A 35 11.57 7.64 12.50
CA GLU A 35 12.17 8.72 13.30
C GLU A 35 11.90 10.10 12.71
N GLU A 36 11.65 10.20 11.40
CA GLU A 36 11.34 11.43 10.67
C GLU A 36 9.84 11.69 10.57
N LEU A 37 9.00 10.70 10.91
CA LEU A 37 7.55 10.78 10.78
C LEU A 37 6.96 11.76 11.82
N ARG A 38 6.25 12.79 11.34
CA ARG A 38 5.66 13.83 12.20
C ARG A 38 4.17 14.03 11.96
N GLN A 39 3.72 13.79 10.73
CA GLN A 39 2.34 14.07 10.32
C GLN A 39 1.84 12.91 9.47
N LEU A 40 0.66 12.41 9.83
CA LEU A 40 -0.02 11.34 9.12
C LEU A 40 -1.19 11.92 8.34
N VAL A 41 -1.31 11.50 7.09
CA VAL A 41 -2.51 11.68 6.28
C VAL A 41 -3.21 10.33 6.19
N MET A 42 -4.52 10.35 6.41
CA MET A 42 -5.38 9.18 6.27
C MET A 42 -6.42 9.47 5.20
N ASP A 43 -6.64 8.51 4.32
CA ASP A 43 -7.66 8.60 3.28
C ASP A 43 -8.36 7.25 3.08
N GLU A 44 -9.57 7.27 2.53
CA GLU A 44 -10.41 6.11 2.28
C GLU A 44 -10.69 5.98 0.77
N PHE A 45 -10.45 4.79 0.21
CA PHE A 45 -10.76 4.52 -1.19
C PHE A 45 -11.52 3.21 -1.38
N ALA A 46 -12.40 3.18 -2.38
CA ALA A 46 -13.17 1.99 -2.71
C ALA A 46 -12.32 1.00 -3.51
N ILE A 47 -12.21 -0.24 -3.04
CA ILE A 47 -11.42 -1.31 -3.68
C ILE A 47 -12.25 -2.04 -4.74
N PHE A 48 -13.55 -2.23 -4.48
CA PHE A 48 -14.48 -2.92 -5.36
C PHE A 48 -15.84 -2.21 -5.39
N LYS A 49 -16.63 -2.49 -6.42
CA LYS A 49 -18.05 -2.11 -6.45
C LYS A 49 -18.77 -2.70 -5.22
N GLY A 50 -19.65 -1.92 -4.60
CA GLY A 50 -20.41 -2.33 -3.42
C GLY A 50 -19.79 -1.90 -2.07
N HIS A 51 -19.19 -0.70 -1.99
CA HIS A 51 -18.81 -0.07 -0.71
C HIS A 51 -17.76 -0.83 0.12
N ARG A 52 -16.86 -1.59 -0.52
CA ARG A 52 -15.68 -2.17 0.14
C ARG A 52 -14.55 -1.14 0.14
N TYR A 53 -14.37 -0.46 1.26
CA TYR A 53 -13.33 0.56 1.44
C TYR A 53 -12.04 -0.05 1.99
N ALA A 54 -10.91 0.57 1.63
CA ALA A 54 -9.65 0.46 2.35
C ALA A 54 -9.27 1.84 2.87
N THR A 55 -8.56 1.83 4.00
CA THR A 55 -7.89 3.01 4.55
C THR A 55 -6.43 2.96 4.14
N VAL A 56 -5.91 4.07 3.63
CA VAL A 56 -4.47 4.31 3.43
C VAL A 56 -3.97 5.31 4.45
N ILE A 57 -2.79 5.07 4.98
CA ILE A 57 -2.07 5.98 5.87
C ILE A 57 -0.72 6.28 5.25
N ALA A 58 -0.41 7.57 5.11
CA ALA A 58 0.80 8.05 4.48
C ALA A 58 1.46 9.16 5.32
N ASP A 59 2.75 9.38 5.10
CA ASP A 59 3.45 10.57 5.61
C ASP A 59 2.96 11.80 4.85
N ALA A 60 2.51 12.83 5.57
CA ALA A 60 2.03 14.08 4.99
C ALA A 60 3.11 14.81 4.19
N LYS A 61 4.39 14.66 4.54
CA LYS A 61 5.50 15.39 3.92
C LYS A 61 5.99 14.72 2.65
N THR A 62 6.20 13.41 2.69
CA THR A 62 6.78 12.65 1.57
C THR A 62 5.72 11.99 0.68
N HIS A 63 4.46 11.96 1.14
CA HIS A 63 3.38 11.17 0.56
C HIS A 63 3.70 9.67 0.44
N GLN A 64 4.71 9.19 1.19
CA GLN A 64 5.04 7.77 1.24
C GLN A 64 3.89 7.03 1.93
N VAL A 65 3.33 6.03 1.25
CA VAL A 65 2.36 5.12 1.86
C VAL A 65 3.06 4.26 2.90
N ILE A 66 2.60 4.36 4.15
CA ILE A 66 3.14 3.65 5.31
C ILE A 66 2.32 2.38 5.55
N TRP A 67 1.00 2.49 5.40
CA TRP A 67 0.09 1.40 5.75
C TRP A 67 -1.17 1.43 4.88
N ILE A 68 -1.70 0.24 4.60
CA ILE A 68 -2.99 0.03 3.94
C ILE A 68 -3.72 -1.08 4.68
N GLY A 69 -5.00 -0.88 4.98
CA GLY A 69 -5.85 -1.91 5.54
C GLY A 69 -7.26 -1.87 4.99
N LEU A 70 -7.93 -3.03 5.05
CA LEU A 70 -9.32 -3.17 4.64
C LEU A 70 -10.24 -2.57 5.69
N GLY A 71 -11.30 -1.90 5.25
CA GLY A 71 -12.25 -1.22 6.11
C GLY A 71 -11.84 0.21 6.42
N ARG A 72 -12.61 0.81 7.32
CA ARG A 72 -12.51 2.22 7.72
C ARG A 72 -12.93 2.46 9.17
N SER A 73 -13.32 1.40 9.87
CA SER A 73 -13.72 1.53 11.27
C SER A 73 -12.47 1.73 12.12
N ARG A 74 -12.66 2.31 13.31
CA ARG A 74 -11.59 2.40 14.31
C ARG A 74 -10.96 1.04 14.63
N LYS A 75 -11.74 -0.04 14.59
CA LYS A 75 -11.25 -1.42 14.81
C LYS A 75 -10.30 -1.86 13.68
N ASP A 76 -10.60 -1.48 12.44
CA ASP A 76 -9.79 -1.85 11.27
C ASP A 76 -8.44 -1.11 11.26
N ILE A 77 -8.42 0.11 11.77
CA ILE A 77 -7.23 0.98 11.79
C ILE A 77 -6.38 0.77 13.05
N ARG A 78 -6.97 0.26 14.15
CA ARG A 78 -6.25 0.04 15.41
C ARG A 78 -4.91 -0.71 15.28
N PRO A 79 -4.77 -1.75 14.44
CA PRO A 79 -3.49 -2.44 14.25
C PRO A 79 -2.35 -1.51 13.80
N PHE A 80 -2.65 -0.48 13.01
CA PHE A 80 -1.64 0.52 12.61
C PHE A 80 -1.12 1.29 13.84
N PHE A 81 -2.01 1.76 14.71
CA PHE A 81 -1.60 2.52 15.90
C PHE A 81 -0.89 1.64 16.94
N GLU A 82 -1.29 0.37 17.07
CA GLU A 82 -0.58 -0.62 17.90
C GLU A 82 0.85 -0.88 17.37
N GLN A 83 1.04 -0.89 16.06
CA GLN A 83 2.37 -0.97 15.45
C GLN A 83 3.17 0.33 15.64
N LEU A 84 2.53 1.49 15.42
CA LEU A 84 3.16 2.80 15.56
C LEU A 84 3.64 3.07 16.99
N GLY A 85 2.89 2.63 18.00
CA GLY A 85 3.28 2.77 19.41
C GLY A 85 4.56 2.03 19.81
N LYS A 86 5.08 1.12 18.97
CA LYS A 86 6.41 0.49 19.16
C LYS A 86 7.57 1.36 18.68
N HIS A 87 7.28 2.42 17.94
CA HIS A 87 8.24 3.32 17.30
C HIS A 87 8.14 4.76 17.82
N GLY A 88 7.25 5.03 18.78
CA GLY A 88 7.00 6.34 19.38
C GLY A 88 7.42 6.42 20.84
#